data_AF-A0A8T7LN34-F1
#
_entry.id   AF-A0A8T7LN34-F1
#
_cell.length_a   1.000
_cell.length_b   1.000
_cell.length_c   1.000
_cell.angle_alpha   90.00
_cell.angle_beta   90.00
_cell.angle_gamma   90.00
#
_symmetry.space_group_name_H-M   'P 1'
#
loop_
_entity.id
_entity.type
_entity.pdbx_description
1 polymer ?
#
loop_
_entity_poly.entity_id
_entity_poly.type
_entity_poly.pdbx_seq_one_letter_code
_entity_poly.pdbx_strand_id
1 'polypeptide(L)'
;MSQPEPLPNEPSKLKKLLSGEDEQESPLEKLKQSVGRKVPPQKPPAQQAAFAPPAAASQPKTRQTPLKLPAIQFSRRKLQLLPAFWTIASVFSFAVNLVLLIVLALILQNFHVLGVTLTKLPDHLLGGLYTNFVKMDQAHIRTVIPVSKEIPVQFTLNVSGSTNVTLSEDVVITGALVTVNTGGLNINRARADIILPQGTVLPIFIQNLVVPVDQKVLAELDVAVDIPLNQTELHEPFVGLRRVVEPFYCLLNPCP
;
A
#
# COMPACT_ATOMS: atom_id res chain seq x y z
N MET A 1 -56.40 29.31 4.55
CA MET A 1 -55.08 28.94 3.98
C MET A 1 -54.48 27.88 4.90
N SER A 2 -53.87 26.86 4.32
CA SER A 2 -53.81 25.52 4.94
C SER A 2 -52.62 25.30 5.88
N GLN A 3 -52.83 24.51 6.93
CA GLN A 3 -51.75 23.77 7.59
C GLN A 3 -51.24 22.67 6.66
N PRO A 4 -49.95 22.32 6.69
CA PRO A 4 -49.43 21.10 6.08
C PRO A 4 -49.58 19.90 7.04
N GLU A 5 -49.97 18.75 6.50
CA GLU A 5 -49.98 17.46 7.19
C GLU A 5 -48.56 16.93 7.47
N PRO A 6 -48.34 16.15 8.54
CA PRO A 6 -47.11 15.41 8.73
C PRO A 6 -47.13 14.10 7.94
N LEU A 7 -46.22 13.94 6.98
CA LEU A 7 -46.00 12.66 6.29
C LEU A 7 -45.34 11.64 7.23
N PRO A 8 -45.81 10.37 7.26
CA PRO A 8 -45.20 9.32 8.07
C PRO A 8 -44.10 8.54 7.32
N ASN A 9 -43.31 7.79 8.09
CA ASN A 9 -42.42 6.67 7.69
C ASN A 9 -40.93 6.94 7.45
N GLU A 10 -40.16 6.83 8.53
CA GLU A 10 -38.83 6.22 8.63
C GLU A 10 -38.80 5.38 9.94
N PRO A 11 -37.81 4.50 10.24
CA PRO A 11 -36.68 3.99 9.43
C PRO A 11 -36.46 2.45 9.52
N SER A 12 -36.38 1.73 8.38
CA SER A 12 -36.16 0.25 8.40
C SER A 12 -34.69 -0.21 8.29
N LYS A 13 -33.69 0.70 8.32
CA LYS A 13 -32.26 0.33 8.22
C LYS A 13 -31.44 0.59 9.48
N LEU A 14 -31.80 1.59 10.30
CA LEU A 14 -31.07 1.90 11.54
C LEU A 14 -31.25 0.84 12.65
N LYS A 15 -32.40 0.17 12.70
CA LYS A 15 -32.65 -0.90 13.69
C LYS A 15 -31.78 -2.15 13.47
N LYS A 16 -31.26 -2.35 12.25
CA LYS A 16 -30.39 -3.50 11.90
C LYS A 16 -28.90 -3.28 12.22
N LEU A 17 -28.55 -2.14 12.82
CA LEU A 17 -27.20 -1.81 13.29
C LEU A 17 -27.13 -1.66 14.82
N LEU A 18 -28.25 -1.77 15.54
CA LEU A 18 -28.33 -1.67 17.00
C LEU A 18 -28.65 -2.98 17.73
N SER A 19 -29.10 -4.01 17.00
CA SER A 19 -29.20 -5.38 17.53
C SER A 19 -27.86 -6.09 17.28
N GLY A 20 -26.98 -6.07 18.28
CA GLY A 20 -25.70 -6.76 18.23
C GLY A 20 -25.88 -8.27 18.39
N GLU A 21 -25.63 -9.01 17.31
CA GLU A 21 -25.49 -10.47 17.29
C GLU A 21 -24.57 -10.84 16.11
N ASP A 22 -23.28 -10.50 16.25
CA ASP A 22 -22.20 -11.02 15.42
C ASP A 22 -21.34 -11.95 16.29
N GLU A 23 -21.43 -13.25 16.03
CA GLU A 23 -20.44 -14.22 16.53
C GLU A 23 -19.04 -13.88 15.99
N GLN A 24 -18.02 -14.08 16.83
CA GLN A 24 -16.65 -13.70 16.54
C GLN A 24 -15.97 -14.64 15.52
N GLU A 25 -16.19 -14.44 14.23
CA GLU A 25 -15.25 -14.95 13.21
C GLU A 25 -14.02 -14.05 13.11
N SER A 26 -12.95 -14.45 13.81
CA SER A 26 -11.65 -13.79 13.76
C SER A 26 -11.08 -13.75 12.32
N PRO A 27 -10.43 -12.64 11.88
CA PRO A 27 -9.76 -12.55 10.58
C PRO A 27 -8.72 -13.64 10.30
N LEU A 28 -8.26 -14.36 11.34
CA LEU A 28 -7.34 -15.49 11.26
C LEU A 28 -7.96 -16.78 10.67
N GLU A 29 -9.28 -16.97 10.72
CA GLU A 29 -9.98 -18.10 10.09
C GLU A 29 -10.00 -17.94 8.55
N LYS A 30 -10.29 -16.73 8.05
CA LYS A 30 -10.31 -16.44 6.61
C LYS A 30 -8.95 -16.60 5.94
N LEU A 31 -7.83 -16.49 6.67
CA LEU A 31 -6.51 -16.79 6.12
C LEU A 31 -6.28 -18.31 5.93
N LYS A 32 -6.88 -19.16 6.76
CA LYS A 32 -6.69 -20.62 6.69
C LYS A 32 -7.49 -21.29 5.57
N GLN A 33 -8.68 -20.81 5.25
CA GLN A 33 -9.50 -21.37 4.17
C GLN A 33 -8.94 -21.14 2.75
N SER A 34 -7.95 -20.26 2.59
CA SER A 34 -7.24 -20.06 1.30
C SER A 34 -6.12 -21.09 1.06
N VAL A 35 -5.60 -21.74 2.10
CA VAL A 35 -4.48 -22.70 2.03
C VAL A 35 -5.02 -24.14 1.91
N GLY A 36 -5.83 -24.37 0.88
CA GLY A 36 -6.59 -25.63 0.74
C GLY A 36 -6.87 -26.10 -0.70
N ARG A 37 -6.25 -25.50 -1.72
CA ARG A 37 -6.50 -25.89 -3.13
C ARG A 37 -5.42 -26.84 -3.64
N LYS A 38 -5.80 -28.11 -3.85
CA LYS A 38 -4.91 -29.16 -4.38
C LYS A 38 -4.25 -28.76 -5.70
N VAL A 39 -2.93 -28.87 -5.73
CA VAL A 39 -2.09 -28.74 -6.93
C VAL A 39 -2.27 -30.00 -7.81
N PRO A 40 -2.57 -29.89 -9.11
CA PRO A 40 -2.50 -31.03 -10.03
C PRO A 40 -1.02 -31.36 -10.36
N PRO A 41 -0.63 -32.64 -10.49
CA PRO A 41 0.76 -33.03 -10.66
C PRO A 41 1.32 -32.59 -12.02
N GLN A 42 2.48 -31.95 -11.97
CA GLN A 42 3.20 -31.42 -13.13
C GLN A 42 4.02 -32.53 -13.81
N LYS A 43 3.89 -32.68 -15.13
CA LYS A 43 4.59 -33.71 -15.91
C LYS A 43 6.01 -33.22 -16.32
N PRO A 44 7.09 -33.99 -16.10
CA PRO A 44 8.44 -33.54 -16.45
C PRO A 44 8.68 -33.47 -17.97
N PRO A 45 9.54 -32.54 -18.45
CA PRO A 45 9.97 -32.50 -19.85
C PRO A 45 11.00 -33.60 -20.14
N ALA A 46 10.79 -34.37 -21.21
CA ALA A 46 11.72 -35.40 -21.65
C ALA A 46 12.85 -34.80 -22.48
N GLN A 47 14.09 -34.88 -21.99
CA GLN A 47 15.30 -34.60 -22.77
C GLN A 47 15.56 -35.75 -23.76
N GLN A 48 15.73 -35.42 -25.04
CA GLN A 48 16.18 -36.39 -26.05
C GLN A 48 17.71 -36.47 -26.04
N ALA A 49 18.24 -37.55 -25.48
CA ALA A 49 19.64 -37.93 -25.61
C ALA A 49 19.90 -38.68 -26.92
N ALA A 50 21.15 -38.65 -27.40
CA ALA A 50 21.54 -39.15 -28.71
C ALA A 50 22.50 -40.35 -28.67
N PHE A 51 22.64 -41.01 -29.83
CA PHE A 51 23.72 -41.95 -30.23
C PHE A 51 23.83 -43.37 -29.63
N ALA A 52 23.25 -44.35 -30.37
CA ALA A 52 23.91 -45.54 -30.97
C ALA A 52 24.59 -46.62 -30.05
N PRO A 53 25.24 -47.65 -30.65
CA PRO A 53 24.75 -48.83 -31.42
C PRO A 53 24.87 -50.12 -30.53
N PRO A 54 24.98 -51.41 -30.99
CA PRO A 54 24.94 -52.09 -32.32
C PRO A 54 23.80 -53.18 -32.38
N ALA A 55 23.76 -54.26 -33.19
CA ALA A 55 24.69 -54.90 -34.14
C ALA A 55 23.98 -55.62 -35.34
N ALA A 56 24.83 -56.09 -36.27
CA ALA A 56 24.64 -56.92 -37.48
C ALA A 56 23.51 -58.00 -37.49
N ALA A 57 23.08 -58.56 -38.63
CA ALA A 57 23.67 -58.73 -39.98
C ALA A 57 22.55 -58.71 -41.08
N SER A 58 22.77 -58.64 -42.41
CA SER A 58 23.76 -59.33 -43.25
C SER A 58 23.96 -58.64 -44.62
N GLN A 59 25.08 -58.89 -45.29
CA GLN A 59 25.32 -58.54 -46.71
C GLN A 59 24.86 -59.70 -47.63
N PRO A 60 24.79 -59.52 -48.97
CA PRO A 60 26.01 -59.57 -49.80
C PRO A 60 26.11 -58.49 -50.89
N LYS A 61 27.31 -58.37 -51.46
CA LYS A 61 27.76 -57.35 -52.41
C LYS A 61 28.13 -58.02 -53.74
N THR A 62 27.44 -57.70 -54.84
CA THR A 62 27.78 -58.26 -56.18
C THR A 62 27.90 -57.20 -57.27
N ARG A 63 29.16 -56.93 -57.62
CA ARG A 63 29.76 -56.71 -58.95
C ARG A 63 28.89 -56.18 -60.11
N GLN A 64 29.38 -55.11 -60.72
CA GLN A 64 28.91 -54.56 -62.00
C GLN A 64 29.16 -55.50 -63.19
N THR A 65 28.21 -55.55 -64.13
CA THR A 65 28.44 -55.90 -65.55
C THR A 65 27.44 -55.12 -66.42
N PRO A 66 27.86 -54.45 -67.51
CA PRO A 66 26.94 -53.65 -68.34
C PRO A 66 26.41 -54.43 -69.56
N LEU A 67 25.09 -54.54 -69.75
CA LEU A 67 24.51 -54.78 -71.08
C LEU A 67 23.00 -54.48 -71.20
N LYS A 68 22.62 -53.86 -72.34
CA LYS A 68 21.30 -53.83 -73.02
C LYS A 68 20.04 -53.61 -72.15
N LEU A 69 19.47 -52.41 -72.13
CA LEU A 69 18.40 -52.00 -73.07
C LEU A 69 17.24 -53.02 -73.13
N PRO A 70 16.06 -52.64 -72.61
CA PRO A 70 14.99 -52.26 -73.54
C PRO A 70 14.68 -50.77 -73.45
N ALA A 71 14.44 -50.15 -74.61
CA ALA A 71 14.05 -48.75 -74.69
C ALA A 71 12.59 -48.57 -74.26
N ILE A 72 12.36 -48.23 -73.00
CA ILE A 72 11.06 -47.67 -72.58
C ILE A 72 11.00 -46.25 -73.14
N GLN A 73 10.45 -46.14 -74.36
CA GLN A 73 10.14 -44.87 -75.00
C GLN A 73 9.00 -44.19 -74.23
N PHE A 74 9.33 -43.49 -73.15
CA PHE A 74 8.47 -42.43 -72.63
C PHE A 74 8.36 -41.38 -73.72
N SER A 75 7.28 -41.48 -74.50
CA SER A 75 6.94 -40.55 -75.55
C SER A 75 6.85 -39.15 -74.96
N ARG A 76 7.92 -38.37 -75.12
CA ARG A 76 7.91 -36.93 -74.95
C ARG A 76 7.04 -36.35 -76.07
N ARG A 77 5.73 -36.52 -75.96
CA ARG A 77 4.78 -35.58 -76.54
C ARG A 77 5.17 -34.22 -75.99
N LYS A 78 5.90 -33.44 -76.80
CA LYS A 78 5.99 -32.00 -76.63
C LYS A 78 4.56 -31.50 -76.62
N LEU A 79 3.99 -31.28 -75.44
CA LEU A 79 2.86 -30.38 -75.32
C LEU A 79 3.40 -29.00 -75.68
N GLN A 80 3.27 -28.64 -76.97
CA GLN A 80 3.66 -27.33 -77.51
C GLN A 80 2.81 -26.18 -76.94
N LEU A 81 1.91 -26.50 -76.01
CA LEU A 81 1.10 -25.59 -75.20
C LEU A 81 1.80 -25.15 -73.90
N LEU A 82 2.85 -25.86 -73.44
CA LEU A 82 3.61 -25.45 -72.24
C LEU A 82 4.26 -24.06 -72.37
N PRO A 83 4.92 -23.67 -73.49
CA PRO A 83 5.57 -22.37 -73.58
C PRO A 83 4.56 -21.22 -73.45
N ALA A 84 3.45 -21.29 -74.20
CA ALA A 84 2.41 -20.27 -74.19
C ALA A 84 1.72 -20.17 -72.83
N PHE A 85 1.31 -21.31 -72.24
CA PHE A 85 0.68 -21.32 -70.91
C PHE A 85 1.62 -20.79 -69.83
N TRP A 86 2.91 -21.15 -69.87
CA TRP A 86 3.92 -20.65 -68.94
C TRP A 86 4.16 -19.15 -69.10
N THR A 87 4.19 -18.62 -70.33
CA THR A 87 4.26 -17.16 -70.56
C THR A 87 3.00 -16.44 -70.07
N ILE A 88 1.81 -17.01 -70.27
CA ILE A 88 0.54 -16.42 -69.80
C ILE A 88 0.51 -16.39 -68.27
N ALA A 89 0.88 -17.49 -67.60
CA ALA A 89 0.96 -17.55 -66.15
C ALA A 89 2.00 -16.54 -65.58
N SER A 90 3.15 -16.41 -66.25
CA SER A 90 4.21 -15.48 -65.85
C SER A 90 3.79 -14.02 -66.03
N VAL A 91 3.17 -13.66 -67.16
CA VAL A 91 2.67 -12.30 -67.43
C VAL A 91 1.50 -11.95 -66.51
N PHE A 92 0.59 -12.90 -66.23
CA PHE A 92 -0.52 -12.69 -65.30
C PHE A 92 -0.02 -12.49 -63.87
N SER A 93 0.91 -13.32 -63.38
CA SER A 93 1.51 -13.16 -62.05
C SER A 93 2.30 -11.85 -61.94
N PHE A 94 3.05 -11.47 -62.98
CA PHE A 94 3.74 -10.18 -63.03
C PHE A 94 2.76 -9.00 -63.00
N ALA A 95 1.68 -9.05 -63.77
CA ALA A 95 0.65 -8.00 -63.80
C ALA A 95 -0.03 -7.84 -62.44
N VAL A 96 -0.42 -8.93 -61.77
CA VAL A 96 -1.02 -8.88 -60.43
C VAL A 96 -0.03 -8.33 -59.41
N ASN A 97 1.22 -8.79 -59.41
CA ASN A 97 2.24 -8.25 -58.50
C ASN A 97 2.57 -6.79 -58.80
N LEU A 98 2.60 -6.36 -60.07
CA LEU A 98 2.81 -4.96 -60.45
C LEU A 98 1.66 -4.07 -59.96
N VAL A 99 0.41 -4.51 -60.14
CA VAL A 99 -0.77 -3.81 -59.59
C VAL A 99 -0.71 -3.75 -58.07
N LEU A 100 -0.32 -4.84 -57.40
CA LEU A 100 -0.12 -4.85 -55.94
C LEU A 100 0.96 -3.85 -55.51
N LEU A 101 2.07 -3.76 -56.26
CA LEU A 101 3.17 -2.82 -56.00
C LEU A 101 2.74 -1.37 -56.24
N ILE A 102 1.94 -1.10 -57.28
CA ILE A 102 1.35 0.22 -57.54
C ILE A 102 0.36 0.60 -56.43
N VAL A 103 -0.52 -0.32 -56.00
CA VAL A 103 -1.44 -0.09 -54.86
C VAL A 103 -0.65 0.17 -53.57
N LEU A 104 0.40 -0.60 -53.30
CA LEU A 104 1.27 -0.40 -52.14
C LEU A 104 2.02 0.95 -52.22
N ALA A 105 2.52 1.33 -53.39
CA ALA A 105 3.17 2.62 -53.61
C ALA A 105 2.19 3.79 -53.44
N LEU A 106 0.95 3.67 -53.92
CA LEU A 106 -0.12 4.65 -53.70
C LEU A 106 -0.50 4.75 -52.21
N ILE A 107 -0.56 3.63 -51.48
CA ILE A 107 -0.79 3.63 -50.02
C ILE A 107 0.38 4.30 -49.29
N LEU A 108 1.63 4.05 -49.69
CA LEU A 108 2.82 4.67 -49.09
C LEU A 108 2.93 6.17 -49.42
N GLN A 109 2.59 6.57 -50.65
CA GLN A 109 2.62 7.96 -51.09
C GLN A 109 1.47 8.76 -50.45
N ASN A 110 0.29 8.16 -50.32
CA ASN A 110 -0.86 8.74 -49.62
C ASN A 110 -0.86 8.45 -48.10
N PHE A 111 0.22 7.90 -47.54
CA PHE A 111 0.32 7.59 -46.11
C PHE A 111 0.23 8.86 -45.25
N HIS A 112 0.72 9.99 -45.78
CA HIS A 112 0.54 11.33 -45.20
C HIS A 112 -0.93 11.79 -45.18
N VAL A 113 -1.77 11.32 -46.11
CA VAL A 113 -3.19 11.68 -46.23
C VAL A 113 -4.07 10.80 -45.35
N LEU A 114 -3.65 9.55 -45.10
CA LEU A 114 -4.36 8.56 -44.28
C LEU A 114 -4.45 8.92 -42.78
N GLY A 115 -3.90 10.04 -42.34
CA GLY A 115 -4.07 10.54 -40.97
C GLY A 115 -3.47 9.66 -39.87
N VAL A 116 -2.68 8.64 -40.25
CA VAL A 116 -1.87 7.83 -39.33
C VAL A 116 -0.67 8.65 -38.88
N THR A 117 -0.95 9.74 -38.16
CA THR A 117 0.05 10.48 -37.39
C THR A 117 0.52 9.61 -36.24
N LEU A 118 1.46 8.71 -36.55
CA LEU A 118 2.35 8.02 -35.62
C LEU A 118 3.07 8.99 -34.67
N THR A 119 3.08 10.29 -34.98
CA THR A 119 3.53 11.39 -34.13
C THR A 119 2.49 11.82 -33.08
N LYS A 120 1.19 11.90 -33.39
CA LYS A 120 0.17 12.48 -32.48
C LYS A 120 -0.36 11.51 -31.41
N LEU A 121 -0.30 10.20 -31.65
CA LEU A 121 -0.66 9.19 -30.64
C LEU A 121 0.34 9.15 -29.45
N PRO A 122 1.68 9.11 -29.67
CA PRO A 122 2.61 9.07 -28.56
C PRO A 122 2.68 10.39 -27.78
N ASP A 123 2.49 11.55 -28.39
CA ASP A 123 2.51 12.83 -27.68
C ASP A 123 1.52 12.86 -26.51
N HIS A 124 0.30 12.36 -26.72
CA HIS A 124 -0.73 12.30 -25.68
C HIS A 124 -0.55 11.15 -24.69
N LEU A 125 -0.22 9.94 -25.15
CA LEU A 125 -0.11 8.78 -24.26
C LEU A 125 1.23 8.73 -23.53
N LEU A 126 2.34 8.88 -24.26
CA LEU A 126 3.69 8.75 -23.73
C LEU A 126 4.16 10.05 -23.06
N GLY A 127 3.87 11.19 -23.68
CA GLY A 127 4.06 12.51 -23.05
C GLY A 127 3.12 12.72 -21.86
N GLY A 128 1.87 12.26 -21.95
CA GLY A 128 0.95 12.21 -20.81
C GLY A 128 1.49 11.35 -19.66
N LEU A 129 2.01 10.16 -19.96
CA LEU A 129 2.59 9.27 -18.94
C LEU A 129 3.83 9.88 -18.28
N TYR A 130 4.79 10.37 -19.07
CA TYR A 130 6.01 11.02 -18.58
C TYR A 130 5.70 12.25 -17.71
N THR A 131 4.82 13.14 -18.17
CA THR A 131 4.44 14.34 -17.40
C THR A 131 3.68 14.01 -16.11
N ASN A 132 2.90 12.93 -16.06
CA ASN A 132 2.27 12.47 -14.83
C ASN A 132 3.30 11.91 -13.83
N PHE A 133 4.33 11.19 -14.29
CA PHE A 133 5.43 10.77 -13.40
C PHE A 133 6.19 11.97 -12.81
N VAL A 134 6.48 13.00 -13.61
CA VAL A 134 7.12 14.24 -13.11
C VAL A 134 6.22 14.97 -12.09
N LYS A 135 4.91 15.07 -12.34
CA LYS A 135 3.96 15.69 -11.40
C LYS A 135 3.81 14.89 -10.11
N MET A 136 3.85 13.57 -10.18
CA MET A 136 3.77 12.69 -9.01
C MET A 136 5.04 12.75 -8.16
N ASP A 137 6.22 12.88 -8.79
CA ASP A 137 7.50 13.11 -8.10
C ASP A 137 7.51 14.45 -7.31
N GLN A 138 6.76 15.44 -7.81
CA GLN A 138 6.57 16.76 -7.18
C GLN A 138 5.36 16.84 -6.23
N ALA A 139 4.54 15.80 -6.14
CA ALA A 139 3.33 15.80 -5.31
C ALA A 139 3.65 15.57 -3.83
N HIS A 140 2.69 15.89 -2.97
CA HIS A 140 2.87 15.93 -1.52
C HIS A 140 1.76 15.16 -0.80
N ILE A 141 2.12 14.41 0.23
CA ILE A 141 1.18 13.75 1.15
C ILE A 141 0.85 14.73 2.28
N ARG A 142 -0.40 15.19 2.31
CA ARG A 142 -0.93 16.06 3.36
C ARG A 142 -1.93 15.30 4.20
N THR A 143 -1.65 15.18 5.49
CA THR A 143 -2.56 14.52 6.44
C THR A 143 -2.40 15.10 7.84
N VAL A 144 -3.36 14.85 8.71
CA VAL A 144 -3.31 15.16 10.13
C VAL A 144 -3.13 13.83 10.86
N ILE A 145 -2.06 13.71 11.63
CA ILE A 145 -1.76 12.52 12.42
C ILE A 145 -2.14 12.81 13.87
N PRO A 146 -3.13 12.11 14.45
CA PRO A 146 -3.44 12.24 15.87
C PRO A 146 -2.33 11.55 16.68
N VAL A 147 -1.69 12.31 17.57
CA VAL A 147 -0.66 11.83 18.49
C VAL A 147 -1.20 11.89 19.91
N SER A 148 -1.49 10.72 20.49
CA SER A 148 -1.87 10.59 21.90
C SER A 148 -0.67 10.10 22.71
N LYS A 149 -0.26 10.86 23.74
CA LYS A 149 0.94 10.55 24.54
C LYS A 149 0.79 11.01 26.00
N GLU A 150 1.13 10.13 26.93
CA GLU A 150 1.33 10.50 28.32
C GLU A 150 2.57 11.39 28.49
N ILE A 151 2.39 12.58 29.05
CA ILE A 151 3.47 13.51 29.40
C ILE A 151 3.57 13.56 30.93
N PRO A 152 4.75 13.35 31.53
CA PRO A 152 4.95 13.57 32.95
C PRO A 152 4.91 15.07 33.26
N VAL A 153 4.03 15.45 34.17
CA VAL A 153 3.88 16.82 34.67
C VAL A 153 4.38 16.83 36.11
N GLN A 154 5.55 17.43 36.30
CA GLN A 154 6.17 17.62 37.61
C GLN A 154 6.06 19.09 37.98
N PHE A 155 5.27 19.39 39.00
CA PHE A 155 5.12 20.74 39.53
C PHE A 155 4.93 20.71 41.04
N THR A 156 5.06 21.89 41.64
CA THR A 156 5.01 22.04 43.10
C THR A 156 3.82 22.91 43.46
N LEU A 157 2.93 22.38 44.30
CA LEU A 157 1.75 23.08 44.79
C LEU A 157 2.04 23.64 46.18
N ASN A 158 2.03 24.97 46.31
CA ASN A 158 2.12 25.62 47.60
C ASN A 158 0.72 25.75 48.22
N VAL A 159 0.46 24.99 49.28
CA VAL A 159 -0.80 25.03 50.03
C VAL A 159 -0.63 25.95 51.24
N SER A 160 -1.54 26.91 51.39
CA SER A 160 -1.65 27.77 52.58
C SER A 160 -3.13 28.00 52.90
N GLY A 161 -3.51 27.89 54.17
CA GLY A 161 -4.91 28.01 54.61
C GLY A 161 -5.21 27.34 55.95
N SER A 162 -6.39 27.64 56.50
CA SER A 162 -6.90 26.99 57.71
C SER A 162 -7.32 25.55 57.43
N THR A 163 -6.84 24.60 58.24
CA THR A 163 -7.32 23.21 58.21
C THR A 163 -7.38 22.64 59.62
N ASN A 164 -8.18 21.58 59.79
CA ASN A 164 -8.29 20.83 61.03
C ASN A 164 -7.46 19.55 60.88
N VAL A 165 -6.41 19.39 61.69
CA VAL A 165 -5.62 18.15 61.75
C VAL A 165 -6.03 17.33 62.96
N THR A 166 -6.15 16.01 62.78
CA THR A 166 -6.38 15.05 63.87
C THR A 166 -5.03 14.50 64.34
N LEU A 167 -4.76 14.52 65.64
CA LEU A 167 -3.56 13.87 66.20
C LEU A 167 -3.63 12.36 65.98
N SER A 168 -2.55 11.77 65.45
CA SER A 168 -2.39 10.32 65.27
C SER A 168 -1.91 9.60 66.53
N GLU A 169 -1.40 10.33 67.51
CA GLU A 169 -0.83 9.84 68.76
C GLU A 169 -1.02 10.87 69.89
N ASP A 170 -0.77 10.46 71.13
CA ASP A 170 -0.88 11.36 72.29
C ASP A 170 0.31 12.35 72.30
N VAL A 171 0.02 13.65 72.28
CA VAL A 171 1.05 14.72 72.23
C VAL A 171 1.20 15.41 73.58
N VAL A 172 2.42 15.42 74.12
CA VAL A 172 2.75 16.06 75.40
C VAL A 172 3.23 17.49 75.18
N ILE A 173 2.52 18.48 75.71
CA ILE A 173 2.97 19.87 75.84
C ILE A 173 3.59 20.05 77.23
N THR A 174 4.92 20.08 77.28
CA THR A 174 5.67 20.24 78.53
C THR A 174 5.70 21.69 79.02
N GLY A 175 5.56 21.89 80.33
CA GLY A 175 5.77 23.18 80.98
C GLY A 175 4.76 24.27 80.65
N ALA A 176 3.56 23.91 80.22
CA ALA A 176 2.45 24.82 79.96
C ALA A 176 2.06 25.59 81.23
N LEU A 177 1.74 26.87 81.10
CA LEU A 177 1.27 27.70 82.21
C LEU A 177 -0.25 27.59 82.32
N VAL A 178 -0.73 26.86 83.32
CA VAL A 178 -2.16 26.67 83.59
C VAL A 178 -2.62 27.55 84.76
N THR A 179 -3.84 28.06 84.65
CA THR A 179 -4.56 28.69 85.76
C THR A 179 -5.82 27.90 86.03
N VAL A 180 -5.94 27.32 87.22
CA VAL A 180 -7.05 26.47 87.64
C VAL A 180 -7.76 27.16 88.80
N ASN A 181 -9.06 27.41 88.64
CA ASN A 181 -9.91 28.01 89.65
C ASN A 181 -11.04 27.03 89.99
N THR A 182 -10.96 26.37 91.14
CA THR A 182 -11.91 25.33 91.56
C THR A 182 -12.12 25.37 93.08
N GLY A 183 -13.38 25.36 93.52
CA GLY A 183 -13.75 25.01 94.91
C GLY A 183 -13.05 25.76 96.06
N GLY A 184 -12.54 26.98 95.85
CA GLY A 184 -11.75 27.74 96.85
C GLY A 184 -10.23 27.67 96.68
N LEU A 185 -9.73 26.88 95.72
CA LEU A 185 -8.33 26.83 95.30
C LEU A 185 -8.16 27.57 93.96
N ASN A 186 -7.33 28.62 93.96
CA ASN A 186 -6.92 29.34 92.76
C ASN A 186 -5.42 29.16 92.55
N ILE A 187 -5.05 28.27 91.64
CA ILE A 187 -3.67 28.07 91.19
C ILE A 187 -3.47 28.96 89.96
N ASN A 188 -2.61 29.97 90.06
CA ASN A 188 -2.34 30.90 88.97
C ASN A 188 -0.97 30.65 88.35
N ARG A 189 -0.91 30.46 87.02
CA ARG A 189 0.34 30.30 86.24
C ARG A 189 1.27 29.18 86.76
N ALA A 190 0.71 28.07 87.21
CA ALA A 190 1.53 26.90 87.54
C ALA A 190 2.05 26.23 86.27
N ARG A 191 3.27 25.68 86.31
CA ARG A 191 3.79 24.82 85.24
C ARG A 191 3.17 23.43 85.39
N ALA A 192 2.57 22.94 84.31
CA ALA A 192 2.06 21.58 84.21
C ALA A 192 2.38 21.00 82.82
N ASP A 193 2.47 19.68 82.74
CA ASP A 193 2.59 18.97 81.46
C ASP A 193 1.19 18.52 81.02
N ILE A 194 0.78 18.91 79.82
CA ILE A 194 -0.55 18.63 79.28
C ILE A 194 -0.43 17.56 78.21
N ILE A 195 -1.21 16.49 78.32
CA ILE A 195 -1.31 15.45 77.28
C ILE A 195 -2.56 15.73 76.46
N LEU A 196 -2.40 15.98 75.16
CA LEU A 196 -3.49 16.00 74.19
C LEU A 196 -3.65 14.57 73.65
N PRO A 197 -4.78 13.89 73.88
CA PRO A 197 -4.95 12.52 73.42
C PRO A 197 -5.04 12.44 71.89
N GLN A 198 -4.66 11.30 71.34
CA GLN A 198 -4.92 10.91 69.95
C GLN A 198 -6.39 11.15 69.56
N GLY A 199 -6.63 11.54 68.31
CA GLY A 199 -7.95 11.94 67.82
C GLY A 199 -8.39 13.35 68.22
N THR A 200 -7.64 14.09 69.06
CA THR A 200 -7.91 15.52 69.27
C THR A 200 -7.77 16.27 67.95
N VAL A 201 -8.77 17.11 67.63
CA VAL A 201 -8.79 17.94 66.42
C VAL A 201 -8.15 19.30 66.73
N LEU A 202 -7.04 19.62 66.07
CA LEU A 202 -6.38 20.92 66.19
C LEU A 202 -6.68 21.77 64.94
N PRO A 203 -7.36 22.92 65.08
CA PRO A 203 -7.41 23.91 64.02
C PRO A 203 -6.04 24.58 63.88
N ILE A 204 -5.41 24.41 62.72
CA ILE A 204 -4.12 25.02 62.39
C ILE A 204 -4.24 25.88 61.13
N PHE A 205 -3.31 26.80 60.95
CA PHE A 205 -3.15 27.52 59.70
C PHE A 205 -1.86 27.05 59.03
N ILE A 206 -1.98 26.30 57.93
CA ILE A 206 -0.84 25.87 57.13
C ILE A 206 -0.26 27.08 56.42
N GLN A 207 1.06 27.26 56.53
CA GLN A 207 1.82 28.29 55.86
C GLN A 207 2.87 27.62 54.97
N ASN A 208 2.78 27.83 53.66
CA ASN A 208 3.75 27.37 52.68
C ASN A 208 4.05 25.85 52.73
N LEU A 209 3.02 24.99 52.82
CA LEU A 209 3.23 23.55 52.64
C LEU A 209 3.52 23.29 51.15
N VAL A 210 4.74 22.85 50.88
CA VAL A 210 5.26 22.59 49.53
C VAL A 210 4.96 21.13 49.17
N VAL A 211 3.92 20.90 48.38
CA VAL A 211 3.50 19.55 47.95
C VAL A 211 4.02 19.28 46.54
N PRO A 212 4.95 18.31 46.36
CA PRO A 212 5.35 17.88 45.02
C PRO A 212 4.23 17.04 44.37
N VAL A 213 3.90 17.36 43.13
CA VAL A 213 2.96 16.60 42.30
C VAL A 213 3.73 16.01 41.13
N ASP A 214 3.80 14.68 41.07
CA ASP A 214 4.31 13.92 39.93
C ASP A 214 3.14 13.12 39.36
N GLN A 215 2.58 13.59 38.25
CA GLN A 215 1.42 12.98 37.59
C GLN A 215 1.66 12.90 36.09
N LYS A 216 1.14 11.85 35.46
CA LYS A 216 1.10 11.75 34.00
C LYS A 216 -0.24 12.23 33.49
N VAL A 217 -0.22 13.13 32.51
CA VAL A 217 -1.41 13.65 31.85
C VAL A 217 -1.39 13.18 30.40
N LEU A 218 -2.52 12.68 29.90
CA LEU A 218 -2.67 12.32 28.49
C LEU A 218 -2.79 13.60 27.66
N ALA A 219 -1.85 13.82 26.74
CA ALA A 219 -1.91 14.88 25.76
C ALA A 219 -2.29 14.29 24.40
N GLU A 220 -3.38 14.81 23.82
CA GLU A 220 -3.80 14.52 22.45
C GLU A 220 -3.46 15.73 21.58
N LEU A 221 -2.70 15.51 20.51
CA LEU A 221 -2.23 16.56 19.61
C LEU A 221 -2.39 16.11 18.16
N ASP A 222 -3.18 16.86 17.41
CA ASP A 222 -3.30 16.72 15.96
C ASP A 222 -2.11 17.40 15.25
N VAL A 223 -1.20 16.60 14.71
CA VAL A 223 -0.02 17.09 13.99
C VAL A 223 -0.30 17.06 12.49
N ALA A 224 -0.48 18.23 11.88
CA ALA A 224 -0.51 18.36 10.43
C ALA A 224 0.89 18.11 9.84
N VAL A 225 0.99 17.17 8.90
CA VAL A 225 2.23 16.86 8.17
C VAL A 225 2.05 17.12 6.68
N ASP A 226 3.09 17.66 6.05
CA ASP A 226 3.21 17.84 4.60
C ASP A 226 4.52 17.17 4.16
N ILE A 227 4.41 16.00 3.53
CA ILE A 227 5.55 15.14 3.18
C ILE A 227 5.68 15.12 1.64
N PRO A 228 6.73 15.72 1.05
CA PRO A 228 6.91 15.69 -0.40
C PRO A 228 7.34 14.29 -0.85
N LEU A 229 6.75 13.78 -1.94
CA LEU A 229 6.95 12.40 -2.37
C LEU A 229 8.41 12.07 -2.71
N ASN A 230 9.20 13.04 -3.16
CA ASN A 230 10.64 12.89 -3.41
C ASN A 230 11.49 12.60 -2.15
N GLN A 231 10.93 12.76 -0.95
CA GLN A 231 11.56 12.39 0.33
C GLN A 231 11.01 11.06 0.91
N THR A 232 10.17 10.35 0.15
CA THR A 232 9.55 9.09 0.57
C THR A 232 10.13 7.89 -0.16
N GLU A 233 9.92 6.69 0.37
CA GLU A 233 10.25 5.42 -0.28
C GLU A 233 9.52 5.22 -1.63
N LEU A 234 8.45 5.98 -1.90
CA LEU A 234 7.75 5.95 -3.20
C LEU A 234 8.50 6.70 -4.31
N HIS A 235 9.48 7.55 -3.98
CA HIS A 235 10.29 8.28 -4.96
C HIS A 235 11.03 7.33 -5.92
N GLU A 236 11.72 6.32 -5.38
CA GLU A 236 12.55 5.41 -6.18
C GLU A 236 11.73 4.63 -7.22
N PRO A 237 10.58 4.00 -6.88
CA PRO A 237 9.67 3.42 -7.87
C PRO A 237 9.21 4.41 -8.95
N PHE A 238 8.87 5.65 -8.60
CA PHE A 238 8.38 6.64 -9.56
C PHE A 238 9.48 7.14 -10.51
N VAL A 239 10.70 7.36 -10.01
CA VAL A 239 11.87 7.66 -10.83
C VAL A 239 12.26 6.46 -11.70
N GLY A 240 12.12 5.24 -11.18
CA GLY A 240 12.31 3.99 -11.94
C GLY A 240 11.37 3.91 -13.13
N LEU A 241 10.06 4.12 -12.92
CA LEU A 241 9.07 4.14 -14.00
C LEU A 241 9.31 5.28 -15.00
N ARG A 242 9.72 6.47 -14.53
CA ARG A 242 10.10 7.60 -15.40
C ARG A 242 11.24 7.20 -16.34
N ARG A 243 12.33 6.63 -15.81
CA ARG A 243 13.52 6.21 -16.57
C ARG A 243 13.24 5.13 -17.62
N VAL A 244 12.20 4.31 -17.44
CA VAL A 244 11.77 3.30 -18.43
C VAL A 244 11.08 3.96 -19.64
N VAL A 245 10.34 5.04 -19.42
CA VAL A 245 9.55 5.73 -20.46
C VAL A 245 10.35 6.86 -21.15
N GLU A 246 11.26 7.49 -20.42
CA GLU A 246 12.09 8.62 -20.85
C GLU A 246 12.82 8.43 -22.19
N PRO A 247 13.49 7.28 -22.50
CA PRO A 247 14.14 7.09 -23.80
C PRO A 247 13.16 7.11 -24.98
N PHE A 248 11.96 6.54 -24.79
CA PHE A 248 10.93 6.51 -25.83
C PHE A 248 10.29 7.89 -26.01
N TYR A 249 10.12 8.65 -24.91
CA TYR A 249 9.66 10.03 -24.97
C TYR A 249 10.64 10.93 -25.74
N CYS A 250 11.94 10.82 -25.44
CA CYS A 250 13.03 11.54 -26.11
C CYS A 250 13.24 11.22 -27.59
N LEU A 251 12.75 10.07 -28.08
CA LEU A 251 12.78 9.73 -29.52
C LEU A 251 11.65 10.39 -30.32
N LEU A 252 10.60 10.85 -29.63
CA LEU A 252 9.35 11.30 -30.22
C LEU A 252 9.11 12.80 -29.97
N ASN A 253 9.66 13.33 -28.88
CA ASN A 253 9.64 14.73 -28.49
C ASN A 253 11.07 15.21 -28.18
N PRO A 254 11.40 16.50 -28.37
CA PRO A 254 12.66 17.05 -27.89
C PRO A 254 12.77 16.84 -26.37
N CYS A 255 13.87 16.24 -25.92
CA CYS A 255 14.13 16.06 -24.50
C CYS A 255 14.14 17.43 -23.78
N PRO A 256 13.54 17.55 -22.58
CA PRO A 256 13.70 18.70 -21.71
C PRO A 256 15.11 18.78 -21.09
#